data_AF-A0A323V936-F1
#
_entry.id   AF-A0A323V936-F1
#
_cell.length_a   1.000
_cell.length_b   1.000
_cell.length_c   1.000
_cell.angle_alpha   90.00
_cell.angle_beta   90.00
_cell.angle_gamma   90.00
#
_symmetry.space_group_name_H-M   'P 1'
#
loop_
_entity.id
_entity.type
_entity.pdbx_description
1 polymer ?
#
loop_
_entity_poly.entity_id
_entity_poly.type
_entity_poly.pdbx_seq_one_letter_code
_entity_poly.pdbx_strand_id
1 'polypeptide(L)'
;MDSLALRPAPPVRSHRPRVSLWLLRVALTAQLVTAVTLPVLAGLFLGGDVDAVVWHGIAGGLLVLLGVTTAVVAGAYVLGGRGRWWVLPVAVLAAAAEVVQLTFGYAGTLSVHVPLGAGVVTAVVVLTGWAWSPAARRAR
;
A
#
# COMPACT_ATOMS: atom_id res chain seq x y z
N MET A 1 31.05 51.20 -18.07
CA MET A 1 29.66 50.77 -17.80
C MET A 1 29.69 49.25 -17.79
N ASP A 2 30.09 48.69 -16.66
CA ASP A 2 30.27 47.25 -16.50
C ASP A 2 28.90 46.60 -16.32
N SER A 3 28.53 45.79 -17.31
CA SER A 3 27.33 44.97 -17.29
C SER A 3 27.44 43.96 -16.15
N LEU A 4 26.69 44.21 -15.08
CA LEU A 4 26.41 43.25 -14.02
C LEU A 4 25.68 42.05 -14.64
N ALA A 5 26.44 41.07 -15.11
CA ALA A 5 25.92 39.77 -15.50
C ALA A 5 25.25 39.14 -14.27
N LEU A 6 23.93 39.26 -14.20
CA LEU A 6 23.07 38.56 -13.25
C LEU A 6 23.39 37.06 -13.34
N ARG A 7 24.19 36.56 -12.39
CA ARG A 7 24.40 35.12 -12.23
C ARG A 7 23.02 34.49 -12.02
N PRO A 8 22.64 33.47 -12.81
CA PRO A 8 21.39 32.76 -12.57
C PRO A 8 21.39 32.21 -11.15
N ALA A 9 20.33 32.50 -10.39
CA ALA A 9 20.16 31.99 -9.04
C ALA A 9 20.32 30.46 -9.06
N PRO A 10 21.05 29.86 -8.10
CA PRO A 10 21.21 28.42 -8.04
C PRO A 10 19.82 27.76 -8.02
N PRO A 11 19.61 26.66 -8.77
CA PRO A 11 18.32 26.01 -8.80
C PRO A 11 17.93 25.61 -7.36
N VAL A 12 16.77 26.11 -6.91
CA VAL A 12 16.17 25.69 -5.64
C VAL A 12 16.13 24.17 -5.66
N ARG A 13 16.86 23.52 -4.75
CA ARG A 13 16.89 22.06 -4.64
C ARG A 13 15.48 21.60 -4.31
N SER A 14 14.69 21.26 -5.33
CA SER A 14 13.36 20.71 -5.14
C SER A 14 13.51 19.45 -4.30
N HIS A 15 12.82 19.41 -3.16
CA HIS A 15 12.85 18.29 -2.24
C HIS A 15 12.44 17.04 -3.03
N ARG A 16 13.42 16.18 -3.34
CA ARG A 16 13.18 15.06 -4.26
C ARG A 16 12.18 14.12 -3.58
N PRO A 17 11.15 13.62 -4.28
CA PRO A 17 10.15 12.67 -3.75
C PRO A 17 10.73 11.28 -3.41
N ARG A 18 12.05 11.18 -3.21
CA ARG A 18 12.75 9.93 -2.93
C ARG A 18 12.34 9.37 -1.56
N VAL A 19 12.15 10.22 -0.56
CA VAL A 19 11.81 9.78 0.80
C VAL A 19 10.37 9.27 0.85
N SER A 20 9.39 10.06 0.41
CA SER A 20 7.98 9.64 0.42
C SER A 20 7.72 8.42 -0.46
N LEU A 21 8.39 8.31 -1.62
CA LEU A 21 8.31 7.10 -2.45
C LEU A 21 8.97 5.88 -1.79
N TRP A 22 10.08 6.06 -1.06
CA TRP A 22 10.69 4.97 -0.30
C TRP A 22 9.82 4.51 0.85
N LEU A 23 9.22 5.44 1.59
CA LEU A 23 8.24 5.11 2.64
C LEU A 23 7.06 4.33 2.04
N LEU A 24 6.55 4.77 0.89
CA LEU A 24 5.46 4.07 0.19
C LEU A 24 5.87 2.65 -0.21
N ARG A 25 7.11 2.46 -0.70
CA ARG A 25 7.62 1.12 -1.04
C ARG A 25 7.74 0.21 0.16
N VAL A 26 8.27 0.71 1.27
CA VAL A 26 8.42 -0.09 2.50
C VAL A 26 7.04 -0.49 3.02
N ALA A 27 6.11 0.47 3.11
CA ALA A 27 4.74 0.22 3.56
C ALA A 27 4.03 -0.81 2.66
N LEU A 28 4.07 -0.61 1.34
CA LEU A 28 3.47 -1.55 0.37
C LEU A 28 4.11 -2.93 0.40
N THR A 29 5.43 -3.02 0.59
CA THR A 29 6.11 -4.32 0.65
C THR A 29 5.73 -5.07 1.92
N ALA A 30 5.66 -4.40 3.06
CA ALA A 30 5.17 -4.99 4.30
C ALA A 30 3.71 -5.44 4.18
N GLN A 31 2.84 -4.58 3.63
CA GLN A 31 1.44 -4.89 3.37
C GLN A 31 1.30 -6.08 2.41
N LEU A 32 2.12 -6.14 1.36
CA LEU A 32 2.14 -7.25 0.40
C LEU A 32 2.49 -8.58 1.07
N VAL A 33 3.56 -8.62 1.86
CA VAL A 33 3.97 -9.83 2.58
C VAL A 33 2.85 -10.33 3.47
N THR A 34 2.20 -9.44 4.23
CA THR A 34 1.06 -9.80 5.07
C THR A 34 -0.14 -10.27 4.24
N ALA A 35 -0.47 -9.57 3.16
CA ALA A 35 -1.60 -9.90 2.29
C ALA A 35 -1.45 -11.28 1.65
N VAL A 36 -0.26 -11.65 1.16
CA VAL A 36 -0.02 -12.98 0.58
C VAL A 36 0.08 -14.09 1.63
N THR A 37 0.36 -13.74 2.88
CA THR A 37 0.37 -14.71 3.99
C THR A 37 -1.05 -15.17 4.34
N LEU A 38 -2.07 -14.30 4.25
CA LEU A 38 -3.46 -14.64 4.56
C LEU A 38 -4.02 -15.85 3.79
N PRO A 39 -3.92 -15.95 2.44
CA PRO A 39 -4.41 -17.11 1.71
C PRO A 39 -3.65 -18.39 2.04
N VAL A 40 -2.37 -18.31 2.42
CA VAL A 40 -1.61 -19.48 2.89
C VAL A 40 -2.19 -19.98 4.22
N LEU A 41 -2.40 -19.08 5.19
CA LEU A 41 -2.99 -19.43 6.48
C LEU A 41 -4.43 -19.95 6.34
N ALA A 42 -5.22 -19.36 5.45
CA ALA A 42 -6.56 -19.86 5.13
C ALA A 42 -6.50 -21.26 4.50
N GLY A 43 -5.54 -21.51 3.61
CA GLY A 43 -5.30 -22.84 3.03
C GLY A 43 -4.93 -23.88 4.08
N LEU A 44 -4.06 -23.54 5.04
CA LEU A 44 -3.69 -24.42 6.17
C LEU A 44 -4.91 -24.75 7.03
N PHE A 45 -5.73 -23.74 7.37
CA PHE A 45 -6.96 -23.94 8.12
C PHE A 45 -7.95 -24.87 7.39
N LEU A 46 -8.18 -24.63 6.09
CA LEU A 46 -9.03 -25.50 5.26
C LEU A 46 -8.44 -26.91 5.08
N GLY A 47 -7.12 -27.04 5.21
CA GLY A 47 -6.39 -28.32 5.21
C GLY A 47 -6.43 -29.07 6.55
N GLY A 48 -7.03 -28.50 7.60
CA GLY A 48 -7.22 -29.13 8.90
C GLY A 48 -6.35 -28.59 10.03
N ASP A 49 -5.45 -27.63 9.76
CA ASP A 49 -4.68 -26.94 10.81
C ASP A 49 -5.55 -25.85 11.46
N VAL A 50 -6.30 -26.24 12.49
CA VAL A 50 -7.25 -25.34 13.17
C VAL A 50 -6.59 -24.12 13.80
N ASP A 51 -5.32 -24.21 14.21
CA ASP A 51 -4.60 -23.10 14.84
C ASP A 51 -4.24 -22.01 13.82
N ALA A 52 -4.15 -22.35 12.53
CA ALA A 52 -3.89 -21.40 11.46
C ALA A 52 -4.95 -20.29 11.37
N VAL A 53 -6.18 -20.51 11.84
CA VAL A 53 -7.23 -19.47 11.87
C VAL A 53 -6.91 -18.34 12.86
N VAL A 54 -6.25 -18.64 13.97
CA VAL A 54 -5.82 -17.64 14.95
C VAL A 54 -4.75 -16.74 14.33
N TRP A 55 -3.76 -17.36 13.68
CA TRP A 55 -2.72 -16.63 12.95
C TRP A 55 -3.31 -15.82 11.79
N HIS A 56 -4.30 -16.36 11.08
CA HIS A 56 -5.01 -15.66 10.02
C HIS A 56 -5.69 -14.39 10.57
N GLY A 57 -6.36 -14.49 11.73
CA GLY A 57 -6.96 -13.33 12.40
C GLY A 57 -5.94 -12.26 12.80
N ILE A 58 -4.81 -12.67 13.40
CA ILE A 58 -3.72 -11.76 13.78
C ILE A 58 -3.14 -11.05 12.54
N ALA A 59 -2.84 -11.81 11.49
CA ALA A 59 -2.35 -11.27 10.22
C ALA A 59 -3.38 -10.34 9.56
N GLY A 60 -4.68 -10.63 9.69
CA GLY A 60 -5.77 -9.79 9.20
C GLY A 60 -5.80 -8.42 9.88
N GLY A 61 -5.64 -8.39 11.21
CA GLY A 61 -5.50 -7.14 11.96
C GLY A 61 -4.25 -6.34 11.57
N LEU A 62 -3.12 -7.04 11.41
CA LEU A 62 -1.87 -6.43 10.93
C LEU A 62 -2.02 -5.86 9.51
N LEU A 63 -2.74 -6.57 8.62
CA LEU A 63 -2.99 -6.11 7.26
C LEU A 63 -3.74 -4.78 7.26
N VAL A 64 -4.82 -4.66 8.05
CA VAL A 64 -5.58 -3.41 8.20
C VAL A 64 -4.70 -2.27 8.70
N LEU A 65 -3.89 -2.51 9.74
CA LEU A 65 -2.96 -1.50 10.26
C LEU A 65 -1.98 -1.03 9.18
N LEU A 66 -1.42 -1.96 8.40
CA LEU A 66 -0.51 -1.66 7.30
C LEU A 66 -1.21 -0.93 6.16
N GLY A 67 -2.45 -1.28 5.81
CA GLY A 67 -3.22 -0.60 4.77
C GLY A 67 -3.56 0.84 5.13
N VAL A 68 -4.00 1.09 6.37
CA VAL A 68 -4.20 2.46 6.88
C VAL A 68 -2.88 3.24 6.85
N THR A 69 -1.78 2.62 7.29
CA THR A 69 -0.44 3.22 7.23
C THR A 69 -0.04 3.57 5.78
N THR A 70 -0.26 2.65 4.84
CA THR A 70 -0.02 2.87 3.41
C THR A 70 -0.87 4.01 2.88
N ALA A 71 -2.14 4.14 3.26
CA ALA A 71 -3.01 5.24 2.85
C ALA A 71 -2.48 6.60 3.36
N VAL A 72 -2.02 6.68 4.61
CA VAL A 72 -1.39 7.89 5.17
C VAL A 72 -0.11 8.25 4.40
N VAL A 73 0.77 7.27 4.16
CA VAL A 73 2.01 7.46 3.41
C VAL A 73 1.72 7.85 1.95
N ALA A 74 0.69 7.27 1.32
CA ALA A 74 0.23 7.65 0.00
C ALA A 74 -0.26 9.11 -0.02
N GLY A 75 -0.92 9.56 1.05
CA GLY A 75 -1.29 10.96 1.25
C GLY A 75 -0.06 11.87 1.23
N ALA A 76 0.96 11.57 2.02
CA ALA A 76 2.23 12.31 2.02
C ALA A 76 2.94 12.27 0.65
N TYR A 77 2.89 11.13 -0.05
CA TYR A 77 3.45 11.00 -1.40
C TYR A 77 2.74 11.89 -2.44
N VAL A 78 1.41 11.99 -2.38
CA VAL A 78 0.61 12.80 -3.30
C VAL A 78 0.66 14.28 -2.96
N LEU A 79 0.47 14.63 -1.68
CA LEU A 79 0.43 16.02 -1.19
C LEU A 79 1.81 16.70 -1.21
N GLY A 80 2.90 15.93 -1.20
CA GLY A 80 4.26 16.44 -1.43
C GLY A 80 4.54 16.96 -2.84
N GLY A 81 3.51 17.10 -3.70
CA GLY A 81 3.54 17.87 -4.94
C GLY A 81 4.08 17.15 -6.18
N ARG A 82 4.53 15.89 -6.08
CA ARG A 82 5.11 15.16 -7.23
C ARG A 82 4.69 13.69 -7.38
N GLY A 83 3.96 13.12 -6.41
CA GLY A 83 3.46 11.75 -6.49
C GLY A 83 2.18 11.62 -7.31
N ARG A 84 1.90 10.44 -7.88
CA ARG A 84 0.73 10.14 -8.75
C ARG A 84 -0.61 10.10 -8.00
N TRP A 85 -1.67 10.77 -8.52
CA TRP A 85 -2.85 11.16 -7.71
C TRP A 85 -3.70 9.95 -7.40
N TRP A 86 -3.78 9.03 -8.36
CA TRP A 86 -4.57 7.82 -8.26
C TRP A 86 -4.06 6.87 -7.17
N VAL A 87 -2.81 7.02 -6.69
CA VAL A 87 -2.23 6.16 -5.65
C VAL A 87 -2.98 6.32 -4.33
N LEU A 88 -3.37 7.55 -3.97
CA LEU A 88 -4.12 7.83 -2.75
C LEU A 88 -5.50 7.16 -2.72
N PRO A 89 -6.41 7.38 -3.69
CA PRO A 89 -7.72 6.72 -3.69
C PRO A 89 -7.59 5.19 -3.78
N VAL A 90 -6.61 4.64 -4.51
CA VAL A 90 -6.40 3.18 -4.52
C VAL A 90 -5.98 2.66 -3.15
N ALA A 91 -5.05 3.32 -2.46
CA ALA A 91 -4.62 2.91 -1.12
C ALA A 91 -5.75 3.04 -0.09
N VAL A 92 -6.57 4.08 -0.18
CA VAL A 92 -7.74 4.27 0.69
C VAL A 92 -8.80 3.20 0.43
N LEU A 93 -9.10 2.90 -0.83
CA LEU A 93 -10.05 1.85 -1.19
C LEU A 93 -9.56 0.47 -0.74
N ALA A 94 -8.26 0.18 -0.86
CA ALA A 94 -7.67 -1.06 -0.35
C ALA A 94 -7.82 -1.16 1.18
N ALA A 95 -7.47 -0.10 1.92
CA ALA A 95 -7.62 -0.08 3.38
C ALA A 95 -9.10 -0.23 3.83
N ALA A 96 -10.03 0.40 3.11
CA ALA A 96 -11.46 0.24 3.38
C ALA A 96 -11.92 -1.20 3.10
N ALA A 97 -11.49 -1.79 1.98
CA ALA A 97 -11.76 -3.18 1.65
C ALA A 97 -11.19 -4.15 2.69
N GLU A 98 -10.01 -3.86 3.25
CA GLU A 98 -9.39 -4.61 4.34
C GLU A 98 -10.24 -4.60 5.62
N VAL A 99 -10.78 -3.44 6.00
CA VAL A 99 -11.70 -3.35 7.14
C VAL A 99 -12.99 -4.14 6.88
N VAL A 100 -13.55 -4.01 5.67
CA VAL A 100 -14.79 -4.70 5.29
C VAL A 100 -14.58 -6.22 5.29
N GLN A 101 -13.49 -6.73 4.72
CA GLN A 101 -13.22 -8.17 4.72
C GLN A 101 -12.93 -8.70 6.13
N LEU A 102 -12.35 -7.90 7.04
CA LEU A 102 -12.11 -8.31 8.42
C LEU A 102 -13.45 -8.61 9.12
N THR A 103 -14.44 -7.73 8.93
CA THR A 103 -15.81 -7.93 9.45
C THR A 103 -16.45 -9.20 8.87
N PHE A 104 -16.38 -9.41 7.55
CA PHE A 104 -16.92 -10.63 6.93
C PHE A 104 -16.15 -11.90 7.32
N GLY A 105 -14.85 -11.77 7.62
CA GLY A 105 -14.02 -12.88 8.11
C GLY A 105 -14.49 -13.34 9.48
N TYR A 106 -14.68 -12.42 10.43
CA TYR A 106 -15.23 -12.76 11.76
C TYR A 106 -16.69 -13.24 11.71
N ALA A 107 -17.48 -12.76 10.76
CA ALA A 107 -18.85 -13.24 10.54
C ALA A 107 -18.93 -14.62 9.88
N GLY A 108 -17.80 -15.16 9.37
CA GLY A 108 -17.78 -16.42 8.62
C GLY A 108 -18.46 -16.36 7.25
N THR A 109 -18.72 -15.16 6.70
CA THR A 109 -19.37 -14.98 5.40
C THR A 109 -18.37 -15.15 4.26
N LEU A 110 -17.93 -16.39 4.04
CA LEU A 110 -16.84 -16.73 3.11
C LEU A 110 -17.13 -16.34 1.66
N SER A 111 -18.39 -16.36 1.24
CA SER A 111 -18.82 -15.97 -0.12
C SER A 111 -18.48 -14.52 -0.48
N VAL A 112 -18.37 -13.64 0.52
CA VAL A 112 -17.94 -12.24 0.35
C VAL A 112 -16.48 -12.07 0.75
N HIS A 113 -16.08 -12.65 1.89
CA HIS A 113 -14.73 -12.52 2.42
C HIS A 113 -13.67 -13.02 1.43
N VAL A 114 -13.84 -14.21 0.84
CA VAL A 114 -12.81 -14.82 -0.02
C VAL A 114 -12.60 -14.03 -1.32
N PRO A 115 -13.64 -13.66 -2.11
CA PRO A 115 -13.43 -12.85 -3.31
C PRO A 115 -12.88 -11.46 -3.00
N LEU A 116 -13.35 -10.82 -1.90
CA LEU A 116 -12.86 -9.51 -1.49
C LEU A 116 -11.37 -9.57 -1.10
N GLY A 117 -10.98 -10.58 -0.33
CA GLY A 117 -9.59 -10.79 0.05
C GLY A 117 -8.68 -11.05 -1.15
N ALA A 118 -9.11 -11.87 -2.11
CA ALA A 118 -8.37 -12.08 -3.36
C ALA A 118 -8.22 -10.78 -4.17
N GLY A 119 -9.26 -9.94 -4.20
CA GLY A 119 -9.24 -8.61 -4.80
C GLY A 119 -8.22 -7.68 -4.13
N VAL A 120 -8.19 -7.65 -2.79
CA VAL A 120 -7.20 -6.89 -2.01
C VAL A 120 -5.78 -7.36 -2.31
N VAL A 121 -5.52 -8.68 -2.25
CA VAL A 121 -4.20 -9.25 -2.56
C VAL A 121 -3.74 -8.80 -3.96
N THR A 122 -4.62 -8.91 -4.95
CA THR A 122 -4.33 -8.50 -6.33
C THR A 122 -4.00 -7.00 -6.41
N ALA A 123 -4.79 -6.15 -5.78
CA ALA A 123 -4.57 -4.71 -5.75
C ALA A 123 -3.22 -4.36 -5.10
N VAL A 124 -2.89 -5.00 -3.97
CA VAL A 124 -1.63 -4.77 -3.26
C VAL A 124 -0.43 -5.26 -4.08
N VAL A 125 -0.52 -6.42 -4.75
CA VAL A 125 0.51 -6.92 -5.67
C VAL A 125 0.76 -5.92 -6.80
N VAL A 126 -0.30 -5.48 -7.48
CA VAL A 126 -0.20 -4.54 -8.61
C VAL A 126 0.36 -3.19 -8.15
N LEU A 127 -0.12 -2.66 -7.03
CA LEU A 127 0.33 -1.38 -6.50
C LEU A 127 1.80 -1.43 -6.04
N THR A 128 2.20 -2.53 -5.40
CA THR A 128 3.60 -2.75 -4.99
C THR A 128 4.51 -2.88 -6.21
N GLY A 129 4.14 -3.70 -7.20
CA GLY A 129 4.88 -3.84 -8.46
C GLY A 129 5.02 -2.50 -9.19
N TRP A 130 3.95 -1.71 -9.21
CA TRP A 130 3.99 -0.35 -9.74
C TRP A 130 4.99 0.54 -8.96
N ALA A 131 4.96 0.55 -7.63
CA ALA A 131 5.80 1.40 -6.79
C ALA A 131 7.31 1.13 -6.99
N TRP A 132 7.66 -0.11 -7.31
CA TRP A 132 9.03 -0.53 -7.63
C TRP A 132 9.42 -0.31 -9.09
N SER A 133 8.45 -0.13 -10.00
CA SER A 133 8.70 0.11 -11.41
C SER A 133 9.35 1.49 -11.69
N PRO A 134 9.99 1.66 -12.86
CA PRO A 134 10.44 2.97 -13.34
C PRO A 134 9.29 4.00 -13.45
N ALA A 135 8.05 3.54 -13.65
CA ALA A 135 6.88 4.39 -13.81
C ALA A 135 6.50 5.16 -12.54
N ALA A 136 6.88 4.68 -11.36
CA ALA A 136 6.67 5.38 -10.09
C ALA A 136 7.71 6.48 -9.82
N ARG A 137 8.87 6.43 -10.51
CA ARG A 137 9.94 7.42 -10.39
C ARG A 137 9.72 8.64 -11.28
N ARG A 138 8.90 8.49 -12.32
CA ARG A 138 8.50 9.60 -13.19
C ARG A 138 7.57 10.51 -12.37
N ALA A 139 8.04 11.73 -12.09
CA ALA A 139 7.17 12.78 -11.56
C ALA A 139 6.03 13.03 -12.54
N ARG A 140 4.92 13.55 -12.04
CA ARG A 140 3.96 14.22 -12.92
C ARG A 140 4.62 15.37 -13.67
#